data_AF-A0A317U274-F1
#
_entry.id   AF-A0A317U274-F1
#
_cell.length_a   1.000
_cell.length_b   1.000
_cell.length_c   1.000
_cell.angle_alpha   90.00
_cell.angle_beta   90.00
_cell.angle_gamma   90.00
#
_symmetry.space_group_name_H-M   'P 1'
#
loop_
_entity.id
_entity.type
_entity.pdbx_description
1 polymer ?
#
loop_
_entity_poly.entity_id
_entity_poly.type
_entity_poly.pdbx_seq_one_letter_code
_entity_poly.pdbx_strand_id
1 'polypeptide(L)'
;MRAKLAKIISPQEYTKNGSAWSRYAMFQMRNKSPKLLTKDEGAHAEKTISLRPESIEPDKMRSLDDSSKGDTFELMFATKPGLPLPYMPISHSAIALKNSKDGSFSIYGRQSPWDFSQWLRNGVTFHTQKDNEKKYLSKGYNFVGYPTGVSFSQQEINKFLDSADQLINQQQMCNMYRSNCYSYSTTALSFAIEALLERPHFDAKSISRIIDVLEEHPLQDHFSIGVRNNPVVVDKLTSVLSAVQKKTASLQAPSQADKQLHDKADLLYTKLKNSSQDESKLTMG
;
A
#
# COMPACT_ATOMS: atom_id res chain seq x y z
N MET A 1 43.48 -16.90 21.23
CA MET A 1 43.55 -16.85 19.75
C MET A 1 42.97 -18.13 19.16
N ARG A 2 41.85 -18.02 18.43
CA ARG A 2 41.50 -18.70 17.16
C ARG A 2 39.99 -18.62 16.97
N ALA A 3 39.60 -17.63 16.17
CA ALA A 3 38.24 -17.44 15.69
C ALA A 3 37.83 -18.60 14.77
N LYS A 4 36.60 -19.09 14.94
CA LYS A 4 35.96 -19.97 13.96
C LYS A 4 35.39 -19.09 12.84
N LEU A 5 36.01 -19.18 11.65
CA LEU A 5 35.49 -18.60 10.41
C LEU A 5 34.20 -19.33 10.00
N ALA A 6 33.14 -18.56 9.84
CA ALA A 6 31.91 -19.01 9.19
C ALA A 6 32.20 -19.32 7.72
N LYS A 7 31.74 -20.49 7.27
CA LYS A 7 31.88 -20.97 5.90
C LYS A 7 31.01 -20.10 4.98
N ILE A 8 31.64 -19.31 4.11
CA ILE A 8 30.96 -18.57 3.05
C ILE A 8 30.43 -19.59 2.04
N ILE A 9 29.10 -19.67 1.92
CA ILE A 9 28.43 -20.46 0.89
C ILE A 9 28.42 -19.63 -0.38
N SER A 10 28.91 -20.19 -1.50
CA SER A 10 28.98 -19.49 -2.77
C SER A 10 27.58 -19.29 -3.39
N PRO A 11 27.31 -18.19 -4.11
CA PRO A 11 25.98 -17.91 -4.68
C PRO A 11 25.53 -18.84 -5.82
N GLN A 12 26.29 -19.87 -6.19
CA GLN A 12 26.02 -20.67 -7.39
C GLN A 12 25.19 -21.95 -7.16
N GLU A 13 24.84 -22.31 -5.92
CA GLU A 13 24.01 -23.50 -5.66
C GLU A 13 22.48 -23.24 -5.66
N TYR A 14 22.04 -22.02 -5.95
CA TYR A 14 20.60 -21.64 -5.97
C TYR A 14 19.85 -21.94 -7.27
N THR A 15 20.36 -22.87 -8.10
CA THR A 15 19.75 -23.22 -9.38
C THR A 15 19.56 -24.73 -9.56
N LYS A 16 18.88 -25.40 -8.60
CA LYS A 16 18.33 -26.74 -8.88
C LYS A 16 16.91 -26.92 -8.36
N ASN A 17 15.99 -27.00 -9.33
CA ASN A 17 14.71 -27.73 -9.32
C ASN A 17 13.68 -27.42 -8.21
N GLY A 18 13.15 -26.19 -8.19
CA GLY A 18 11.88 -25.90 -7.54
C GLY A 18 10.97 -25.11 -8.47
N SER A 19 9.76 -25.63 -8.73
CA SER A 19 8.72 -24.92 -9.50
C SER A 19 8.35 -23.61 -8.81
N ALA A 20 7.87 -22.61 -9.57
CA ALA A 20 7.50 -21.30 -9.02
C ALA A 20 6.52 -21.40 -7.82
N TRP A 21 5.67 -22.44 -7.81
CA TRP A 21 4.76 -22.77 -6.72
C TRP A 21 5.46 -23.15 -5.41
N SER A 22 6.61 -23.84 -5.45
CA SER A 22 7.33 -24.21 -4.23
C SER A 22 7.99 -23.01 -3.54
N ARG A 23 8.38 -21.99 -4.31
CA ARG A 23 8.97 -20.75 -3.78
C ARG A 23 7.91 -19.85 -3.12
N TYR A 24 6.71 -19.78 -3.70
CA TYR A 24 5.59 -19.04 -3.11
C TYR A 24 5.09 -19.69 -1.81
N ALA A 25 5.01 -21.01 -1.76
CA ALA A 25 4.65 -21.75 -0.55
C ALA A 25 5.69 -21.56 0.58
N MET A 26 6.98 -21.51 0.27
CA MET A 26 8.04 -21.26 1.26
C MET A 26 8.03 -19.82 1.80
N PHE A 27 7.66 -18.83 0.99
CA PHE A 27 7.46 -17.45 1.45
C PHE A 27 6.29 -17.34 2.44
N GLN A 28 5.17 -18.01 2.15
CA GLN A 28 4.00 -18.06 3.06
C GLN A 28 4.28 -18.81 4.37
N MET A 29 5.15 -19.83 4.36
CA MET A 29 5.50 -20.57 5.58
C MET A 29 6.47 -19.83 6.50
N ARG A 30 7.31 -18.93 5.98
CA ARG A 30 8.28 -18.15 6.79
C ARG A 30 7.66 -17.02 7.60
N ASN A 31 6.45 -16.56 7.27
CA ASN A 31 5.75 -15.46 7.97
C ASN A 31 4.75 -15.92 9.05
N LYS A 32 4.81 -17.19 9.51
CA LYS A 32 4.08 -17.62 10.68
C LYS A 32 4.89 -17.37 11.95
N SER A 33 4.71 -16.21 12.56
CA SER A 33 5.16 -15.99 13.94
C SER A 33 4.46 -16.97 14.90
N PRO A 34 5.13 -17.46 15.96
CA PRO A 34 4.52 -18.38 16.91
C PRO A 34 3.40 -17.70 17.70
N LYS A 35 2.22 -18.33 17.78
CA LYS A 35 1.13 -17.89 18.66
C LYS A 35 1.56 -18.09 20.12
N LEU A 36 1.75 -17.00 20.85
CA LEU A 36 1.69 -16.99 22.31
C LEU A 36 0.21 -16.99 22.71
N LEU A 37 -0.22 -18.11 23.31
CA LEU A 37 -1.51 -18.24 23.99
C LEU A 37 -1.42 -17.51 25.34
N THR A 38 -2.22 -16.47 25.52
CA THR A 38 -2.56 -15.96 26.85
C THR A 38 -4.08 -15.99 27.00
N LYS A 39 -4.52 -16.58 28.12
CA LYS A 39 -5.91 -16.80 28.52
C LYS A 39 -6.68 -15.49 28.68
N ASP A 40 -7.96 -15.57 28.33
CA ASP A 40 -9.02 -14.57 28.47
C ASP A 40 -9.19 -14.04 29.90
N GLU A 41 -9.40 -12.73 30.00
CA GLU A 41 -10.36 -12.11 30.91
C GLU A 41 -11.10 -10.95 30.20
N GLY A 42 -12.44 -11.08 30.10
CA GLY A 42 -13.41 -10.02 30.40
C GLY A 42 -13.61 -8.82 29.44
N ALA A 43 -14.60 -8.96 28.55
CA ALA A 43 -15.64 -7.97 28.19
C ALA A 43 -15.28 -6.56 27.65
N HIS A 44 -15.29 -6.42 26.32
CA HIS A 44 -16.19 -5.54 25.56
C HIS A 44 -16.10 -5.99 24.10
N ALA A 45 -17.23 -6.19 23.42
CA ALA A 45 -17.26 -6.60 22.02
C ALA A 45 -16.82 -5.46 21.09
N GLU A 46 -15.51 -5.18 21.05
CA GLU A 46 -14.90 -4.55 19.88
C GLU A 46 -15.20 -5.48 18.70
N LYS A 47 -15.90 -4.98 17.67
CA LYS A 47 -15.98 -5.65 16.36
C LYS A 47 -14.55 -6.04 16.00
N THR A 48 -14.26 -7.34 15.99
CA THR A 48 -12.91 -7.83 15.72
C THR A 48 -12.54 -7.42 14.30
N ILE A 49 -11.70 -6.40 14.17
CA ILE A 49 -11.19 -5.93 12.89
C ILE A 49 -10.33 -7.05 12.32
N SER A 50 -10.81 -7.71 11.27
CA SER A 50 -10.06 -8.77 10.59
C SER A 50 -8.99 -8.13 9.73
N LEU A 51 -7.75 -8.09 10.23
CA LEU A 51 -6.57 -7.63 9.48
C LEU A 51 -6.06 -8.66 8.45
N ARG A 52 -6.86 -9.69 8.13
CA ARG A 52 -6.45 -10.73 7.18
C ARG A 52 -6.70 -10.28 5.74
N PRO A 53 -5.79 -10.60 4.80
CA PRO A 53 -6.03 -10.36 3.39
C PRO A 53 -7.35 -11.01 2.92
N GLU A 54 -8.12 -10.29 2.12
CA GLU A 54 -9.45 -10.70 1.65
C GLU A 54 -9.50 -10.68 0.11
N SER A 55 -9.98 -11.76 -0.51
CA SER A 55 -10.20 -11.75 -1.96
C SER A 55 -11.47 -10.97 -2.27
N ILE A 56 -11.36 -9.99 -3.19
CA ILE A 56 -12.47 -9.14 -3.58
C ILE A 56 -13.11 -9.74 -4.83
N GLU A 57 -14.31 -10.29 -4.67
CA GLU A 57 -15.05 -10.94 -5.74
C GLU A 57 -15.71 -9.89 -6.68
N PRO A 58 -15.72 -10.12 -8.01
CA PRO A 58 -16.23 -9.13 -8.97
C PRO A 58 -17.71 -8.75 -8.75
N ASP A 59 -18.53 -9.66 -8.23
CA ASP A 59 -19.95 -9.48 -7.96
C ASP A 59 -20.23 -8.58 -6.74
N LYS A 60 -19.27 -8.44 -5.82
CA LYS A 60 -19.34 -7.52 -4.67
C LYS A 60 -18.94 -6.09 -5.00
N MET A 61 -18.44 -5.85 -6.22
CA MET A 61 -17.97 -4.53 -6.65
C MET A 61 -19.12 -3.56 -6.98
N ARG A 62 -19.07 -2.36 -6.41
CA ARG A 62 -20.00 -1.25 -6.65
C ARG A 62 -19.24 0.05 -6.95
N SER A 63 -19.93 1.05 -7.48
CA SER A 63 -19.36 2.40 -7.49
C SER A 63 -19.51 3.01 -6.10
N LEU A 64 -18.54 3.84 -5.70
CA LEU A 64 -18.70 4.63 -4.48
C LEU A 64 -19.90 5.57 -4.60
N ASP A 65 -20.24 6.02 -5.80
CA ASP A 65 -21.42 6.87 -6.06
C ASP A 65 -22.76 6.16 -5.86
N ASP A 66 -22.76 4.81 -5.83
CA ASP A 66 -23.97 4.02 -5.59
C ASP A 66 -24.31 3.93 -4.08
N SER A 67 -23.42 4.44 -3.21
CA SER A 67 -23.53 4.31 -1.76
C SER A 67 -24.34 5.43 -1.10
N SER A 68 -24.83 5.16 0.11
CA SER A 68 -25.58 6.17 0.87
C SER A 68 -24.63 7.15 1.56
N LYS A 69 -25.01 8.43 1.70
CA LYS A 69 -24.17 9.47 2.34
C LYS A 69 -23.74 9.13 3.78
N GLY A 70 -24.46 8.24 4.46
CA GLY A 70 -24.16 7.81 5.82
C GLY A 70 -23.31 6.54 5.91
N ASP A 71 -22.95 5.94 4.77
CA ASP A 71 -22.12 4.73 4.75
C ASP A 71 -20.67 5.06 5.10
N THR A 72 -20.02 4.13 5.79
CA THR A 72 -18.59 4.20 6.12
C THR A 72 -17.84 3.05 5.45
N PHE A 73 -16.62 3.34 5.00
CA PHE A 73 -15.82 2.37 4.26
C PHE A 73 -14.49 2.12 4.95
N GLU A 74 -14.17 0.86 5.14
CA GLU A 74 -12.83 0.45 5.56
C GLU A 74 -11.87 0.62 4.39
N LEU A 75 -10.78 1.35 4.63
CA LEU A 75 -9.70 1.54 3.69
C LEU A 75 -8.80 0.30 3.63
N MET A 76 -8.46 -0.12 2.42
CA MET A 76 -7.56 -1.23 2.17
C MET A 76 -6.59 -0.87 1.04
N PHE A 77 -5.37 -1.39 1.10
CA PHE A 77 -4.51 -1.49 -0.08
C PHE A 77 -4.93 -2.74 -0.85
N ALA A 78 -4.93 -2.73 -2.18
CA ALA A 78 -5.31 -3.91 -2.95
C ALA A 78 -4.29 -4.22 -4.05
N THR A 79 -3.99 -5.50 -4.25
CA THR A 79 -3.17 -5.97 -5.37
C THR A 79 -3.88 -7.05 -6.16
N LYS A 80 -3.60 -7.13 -7.46
CA LYS A 80 -3.92 -8.30 -8.29
C LYS A 80 -2.69 -8.66 -9.11
N PRO A 81 -2.57 -9.92 -9.56
CA PRO A 81 -1.62 -10.23 -10.64
C PRO A 81 -1.89 -9.29 -11.81
N GLY A 82 -0.86 -8.76 -12.47
CA GLY A 82 -0.99 -8.00 -13.71
C GLY A 82 -0.99 -8.92 -14.92
N LEU A 83 -0.60 -8.39 -16.09
CA LEU A 83 -0.68 -9.10 -17.37
C LEU A 83 -0.20 -10.56 -17.26
N PRO A 84 -0.89 -11.53 -17.90
CA PRO A 84 -0.57 -12.95 -17.83
C PRO A 84 0.68 -13.28 -18.66
N LEU A 85 1.80 -12.61 -18.36
CA LEU A 85 3.10 -12.89 -18.94
C LEU A 85 3.84 -13.90 -18.05
N PRO A 86 4.15 -15.12 -18.54
CA PRO A 86 4.55 -16.25 -17.71
C PRO A 86 5.89 -16.12 -16.94
N TYR A 87 6.58 -14.98 -17.01
CA TYR A 87 7.89 -14.77 -16.35
C TYR A 87 8.10 -13.36 -15.78
N MET A 88 7.07 -12.51 -15.78
CA MET A 88 7.12 -11.19 -15.14
C MET A 88 5.83 -10.98 -14.34
N PRO A 89 5.82 -11.28 -13.03
CA PRO A 89 4.67 -11.01 -12.18
C PRO A 89 4.61 -9.50 -11.93
N ILE A 90 4.13 -8.75 -12.91
CA ILE A 90 3.82 -7.34 -12.71
C ILE A 90 2.58 -7.31 -11.84
N SER A 91 2.67 -6.97 -10.56
CA SER A 91 1.47 -6.77 -9.74
C SER A 91 0.84 -5.42 -10.09
N HIS A 92 -0.50 -5.35 -10.13
CA HIS A 92 -1.24 -4.09 -10.21
C HIS A 92 -1.76 -3.71 -8.82
N SER A 93 -1.59 -2.45 -8.42
CA SER A 93 -2.11 -1.96 -7.14
C SER A 93 -3.26 -0.97 -7.31
N ALA A 94 -4.12 -0.91 -6.30
CA ALA A 94 -5.23 0.00 -6.20
C ALA A 94 -5.58 0.28 -4.72
N ILE A 95 -6.47 1.24 -4.49
CA ILE A 95 -7.16 1.42 -3.22
C ILE A 95 -8.47 0.67 -3.25
N ALA A 96 -8.73 -0.16 -2.24
CA ALA A 96 -10.02 -0.80 -2.04
C ALA A 96 -10.73 -0.22 -0.82
N LEU A 97 -12.05 -0.14 -0.91
CA LEU A 97 -12.93 0.47 0.08
C LEU A 97 -14.07 -0.50 0.34
N LYS A 98 -14.12 -1.07 1.54
CA LYS A 98 -15.15 -2.03 1.93
C LYS A 98 -16.26 -1.32 2.69
N ASN A 99 -17.47 -1.32 2.14
CA ASN A 99 -18.64 -0.75 2.81
C ASN A 99 -18.96 -1.55 4.08
N SER A 100 -18.99 -0.87 5.22
CA SER A 100 -19.22 -1.49 6.53
C SER A 100 -20.63 -2.03 6.71
N LYS A 101 -21.59 -1.57 5.88
CA LYS A 101 -23.01 -1.89 5.99
C LYS A 101 -23.39 -3.18 5.26
N ASP A 102 -22.97 -3.30 4.01
CA ASP A 102 -23.38 -4.39 3.12
C ASP A 102 -22.21 -5.27 2.64
N GLY A 103 -20.97 -4.92 3.01
CA GLY A 103 -19.77 -5.66 2.63
C GLY A 103 -19.39 -5.53 1.15
N SER A 104 -20.01 -4.60 0.42
CA SER A 104 -19.63 -4.29 -0.96
C SER A 104 -18.26 -3.61 -1.02
N PHE A 105 -17.60 -3.69 -2.18
CA PHE A 105 -16.29 -3.10 -2.40
C PHE A 105 -16.33 -2.04 -3.50
N SER A 106 -15.57 -0.96 -3.32
CA SER A 106 -15.20 -0.04 -4.40
C SER A 106 -13.68 -0.05 -4.54
N ILE A 107 -13.16 -0.25 -5.75
CA ILE A 107 -11.71 -0.27 -5.99
C ILE A 107 -11.36 0.80 -7.00
N TYR A 108 -10.44 1.69 -6.61
CA TYR A 108 -9.95 2.79 -7.43
C TYR A 108 -8.46 2.66 -7.63
N GLY A 109 -8.06 2.56 -8.89
CA GLY A 109 -6.67 2.44 -9.31
C GLY A 109 -6.32 3.44 -10.39
N ARG A 110 -5.04 3.46 -10.75
CA ARG A 110 -4.55 4.16 -11.93
C ARG A 110 -4.79 3.27 -13.15
N GLN A 111 -5.56 3.76 -14.12
CA GLN A 111 -5.82 3.01 -15.35
C GLN A 111 -4.51 2.68 -16.08
N SER A 112 -4.25 1.39 -16.33
CA SER A 112 -3.27 0.96 -17.33
C SER A 112 -3.99 0.86 -18.68
N PRO A 113 -3.63 1.64 -19.72
CA PRO A 113 -4.21 1.49 -21.03
C PRO A 113 -3.79 0.14 -21.58
N TRP A 114 -4.78 -0.67 -21.87
CA TRP A 114 -4.69 -1.86 -22.72
C TRP A 114 -4.33 -1.52 -24.18
N ASP A 115 -3.90 -0.30 -24.46
CA ASP A 115 -3.52 0.18 -25.79
C ASP A 115 -2.03 -0.06 -26.03
N PHE A 116 -1.69 -1.33 -26.25
CA PHE A 116 -0.36 -1.78 -26.64
C PHE A 116 0.14 -1.09 -27.93
N SER A 117 -0.75 -0.53 -28.76
CA SER A 117 -0.37 0.19 -29.98
C SER A 117 0.28 1.55 -29.66
N GLN A 118 -0.14 2.21 -28.58
CA GLN A 118 0.50 3.43 -28.10
C GLN A 118 1.85 3.15 -27.42
N TRP A 119 2.01 1.99 -26.78
CA TRP A 119 3.28 1.57 -26.18
C TRP A 119 4.38 1.43 -27.25
N LEU A 120 4.02 0.94 -28.44
CA LEU A 120 4.93 0.78 -29.57
C LEU A 120 5.22 2.09 -30.32
N ARG A 121 4.31 3.08 -30.27
CA ARG A 121 4.42 4.32 -31.05
C ARG A 121 5.08 5.48 -30.31
N ASN A 122 4.84 5.61 -29.00
CA ASN A 122 5.28 6.76 -28.18
C ASN A 122 6.21 6.39 -27.02
N GLY A 123 6.56 5.10 -26.87
CA GLY A 123 7.18 4.55 -25.67
C GLY A 123 6.15 4.18 -24.59
N VAL A 124 6.61 3.65 -23.45
CA VAL A 124 5.73 3.23 -22.33
C VAL A 124 5.41 4.44 -21.42
N THR A 125 4.88 5.51 -22.01
CA THR A 125 4.43 6.71 -21.30
C THR A 125 3.06 7.14 -21.82
N PHE A 126 2.08 7.24 -20.92
CA PHE A 126 0.71 7.65 -21.26
C PHE A 126 0.07 8.42 -20.10
N HIS A 127 -0.85 9.31 -20.44
CA HIS A 127 -1.73 9.92 -19.46
C HIS A 127 -2.73 8.86 -18.96
N THR A 128 -3.00 8.93 -17.66
CA THR A 128 -3.89 8.00 -16.98
C THR A 128 -4.92 8.78 -16.19
N GLN A 129 -5.97 8.11 -15.77
CA GLN A 129 -6.98 8.66 -14.87
C GLN A 129 -7.25 7.66 -13.75
N LYS A 130 -7.77 8.17 -12.63
CA LYS A 130 -8.43 7.36 -11.60
C LYS A 130 -9.62 6.66 -12.25
N ASP A 131 -9.71 5.36 -12.05
CA ASP A 131 -10.78 4.54 -12.64
C ASP A 131 -11.33 3.56 -11.60
N ASN A 132 -12.63 3.26 -11.70
CA ASN A 132 -13.22 2.17 -10.93
C ASN A 132 -12.82 0.86 -11.60
N GLU A 133 -12.02 0.05 -10.89
CA GLU A 133 -11.38 -1.14 -11.44
C GLU A 133 -12.35 -2.31 -11.69
N LYS A 134 -13.65 -2.15 -11.41
CA LYS A 134 -14.70 -3.17 -11.60
C LYS A 134 -14.66 -3.81 -12.99
N LYS A 135 -14.46 -3.04 -14.05
CA LYS A 135 -14.46 -3.53 -15.44
C LYS A 135 -13.25 -4.39 -15.80
N TYR A 136 -12.22 -4.43 -14.94
CA TYR A 136 -10.99 -5.20 -15.14
C TYR A 136 -10.86 -6.39 -14.20
N LEU A 137 -11.96 -6.76 -13.53
CA LEU A 137 -12.05 -7.92 -12.68
C LEU A 137 -12.74 -9.06 -13.43
N SER A 138 -12.16 -10.25 -13.35
CA SER A 138 -12.75 -11.47 -13.92
C SER A 138 -12.49 -12.64 -12.99
N LYS A 139 -13.28 -13.71 -13.13
CA LYS A 139 -13.15 -14.91 -12.28
C LYS A 139 -11.74 -15.49 -12.40
N GLY A 140 -10.99 -15.53 -11.29
CA GLY A 140 -9.59 -15.99 -11.26
C GLY A 140 -8.55 -14.87 -11.41
N TYR A 141 -8.99 -13.63 -11.62
CA TYR A 141 -8.17 -12.42 -11.70
C TYR A 141 -8.74 -11.35 -10.75
N ASN A 142 -8.82 -11.72 -9.47
CA ASN A 142 -9.40 -10.90 -8.41
C ASN A 142 -8.32 -10.05 -7.74
N PHE A 143 -8.73 -8.93 -7.16
CA PHE A 143 -7.90 -8.24 -6.18
C PHE A 143 -7.87 -9.02 -4.86
N VAL A 144 -6.75 -8.90 -4.16
CA VAL A 144 -6.59 -9.21 -2.75
C VAL A 144 -6.46 -7.87 -2.02
N GLY A 145 -7.40 -7.57 -1.13
CA GLY A 145 -7.38 -6.40 -0.26
C GLY A 145 -6.62 -6.71 1.04
N TYR A 146 -5.81 -5.76 1.47
CA TYR A 146 -5.05 -5.73 2.72
C TYR A 146 -5.67 -4.65 3.62
N PRO A 147 -6.51 -5.06 4.58
CA PRO A 147 -7.29 -4.14 5.41
C PRO A 147 -6.41 -3.33 6.36
N THR A 148 -6.66 -2.01 6.40
CA THR A 148 -6.04 -1.12 7.40
C THR A 148 -6.81 -1.14 8.72
N GLY A 149 -8.06 -1.61 8.74
CA GLY A 149 -8.93 -1.45 9.91
C GLY A 149 -9.40 -0.03 10.17
N VAL A 150 -9.19 0.90 9.23
CA VAL A 150 -9.54 2.32 9.39
C VAL A 150 -10.72 2.66 8.48
N SER A 151 -11.74 3.28 9.06
CA SER A 151 -12.94 3.69 8.34
C SER A 151 -12.95 5.17 7.99
N PHE A 152 -13.48 5.48 6.81
CA PHE A 152 -13.67 6.82 6.28
C PHE A 152 -15.09 7.02 5.77
N SER A 153 -15.55 8.25 5.82
CA SER A 153 -16.76 8.69 5.12
C SER A 153 -16.52 8.80 3.62
N GLN A 154 -17.60 8.74 2.82
CA GLN A 154 -17.52 8.95 1.37
C GLN A 154 -16.85 10.28 0.99
N GLN A 155 -17.09 11.35 1.76
CA GLN A 155 -16.51 12.67 1.51
C GLN A 155 -14.99 12.67 1.71
N GLU A 156 -14.49 12.09 2.80
CA GLU A 156 -13.05 11.96 3.03
C GLU A 156 -12.39 11.13 1.92
N ILE A 157 -13.06 10.05 1.51
CA ILE A 157 -12.60 9.17 0.44
C ILE A 157 -12.44 9.90 -0.87
N ASN A 158 -13.49 10.60 -1.32
CA ASN A 158 -13.42 11.38 -2.55
C ASN A 158 -12.30 12.42 -2.46
N LYS A 159 -12.18 13.13 -1.33
CA LYS A 159 -11.10 14.11 -1.12
C LYS A 159 -9.72 13.49 -1.33
N PHE A 160 -9.40 12.36 -0.68
CA PHE A 160 -8.06 11.78 -0.81
C PHE A 160 -7.81 11.10 -2.17
N LEU A 161 -8.85 10.48 -2.77
CA LEU A 161 -8.71 9.84 -4.08
C LEU A 161 -8.53 10.87 -5.21
N ASP A 162 -9.25 11.99 -5.13
CA ASP A 162 -9.16 13.08 -6.11
C ASP A 162 -7.85 13.85 -5.97
N SER A 163 -7.38 14.07 -4.74
CA SER A 163 -6.07 14.68 -4.49
C SER A 163 -4.93 13.81 -5.04
N ALA A 164 -5.03 12.48 -4.89
CA ALA A 164 -4.08 11.55 -5.49
C ALA A 164 -4.16 11.53 -7.02
N ASP A 165 -5.36 11.62 -7.59
CA ASP A 165 -5.58 11.66 -9.04
C ASP A 165 -4.94 12.90 -9.65
N GLN A 166 -5.18 14.07 -9.05
CA GLN A 166 -4.59 15.32 -9.47
C GLN A 166 -3.05 15.29 -9.41
N LEU A 167 -2.47 14.75 -8.34
CA LEU A 167 -1.02 14.77 -8.14
C LEU A 167 -0.27 13.74 -9.01
N ILE A 168 -0.89 12.58 -9.29
CA ILE A 168 -0.22 11.47 -9.97
C ILE A 168 -0.75 11.27 -11.38
N ASN A 169 -2.04 11.05 -11.54
CA ASN A 169 -2.60 10.61 -12.82
C ASN A 169 -2.68 11.77 -13.83
N GLN A 170 -3.11 12.95 -13.37
CA GLN A 170 -3.27 14.13 -14.22
C GLN A 170 -1.93 14.83 -14.53
N GLN A 171 -1.01 14.84 -13.56
CA GLN A 171 0.26 15.57 -13.68
C GLN A 171 1.44 14.73 -14.18
N GLN A 172 1.37 13.40 -14.11
CA GLN A 172 2.52 12.55 -14.43
C GLN A 172 2.17 11.48 -15.45
N MET A 173 3.10 11.23 -16.36
CA MET A 173 2.99 10.12 -17.31
C MET A 173 3.25 8.80 -16.60
N CYS A 174 2.41 7.81 -16.87
CA CYS A 174 2.58 6.48 -16.29
C CYS A 174 3.76 5.76 -16.96
N ASN A 175 4.70 5.26 -16.17
CA ASN A 175 5.74 4.34 -16.59
C ASN A 175 6.18 3.48 -15.40
N MET A 176 6.70 2.28 -15.69
CA MET A 176 7.00 1.29 -14.65
C MET A 176 8.09 1.74 -13.65
N TYR A 177 8.97 2.66 -14.05
CA TYR A 177 10.16 3.04 -13.28
C TYR A 177 9.96 4.28 -12.40
N ARG A 178 9.22 5.30 -12.86
CA ARG A 178 9.09 6.60 -12.17
C ARG A 178 7.67 6.93 -11.71
N SER A 179 6.62 6.34 -12.27
CA SER A 179 5.25 6.69 -11.88
C SER A 179 4.27 5.62 -12.36
N ASN A 180 3.85 4.71 -11.49
CA ASN A 180 3.00 3.56 -11.84
C ASN A 180 1.75 3.51 -10.95
N CYS A 181 1.04 2.38 -10.93
CA CYS A 181 -0.13 2.20 -10.07
C CYS A 181 0.20 2.26 -8.56
N TYR A 182 1.41 1.84 -8.16
CA TYR A 182 1.88 1.93 -6.77
C TYR A 182 2.10 3.38 -6.36
N SER A 183 2.53 4.25 -7.28
CA SER A 183 2.64 5.69 -7.05
C SER A 183 1.28 6.27 -6.66
N TYR A 184 0.21 5.95 -7.41
CA TYR A 184 -1.14 6.42 -7.10
C TYR A 184 -1.64 5.91 -5.75
N SER A 185 -1.59 4.59 -5.51
CA SER A 185 -2.08 4.01 -4.26
C SER A 185 -1.29 4.47 -3.03
N THR A 186 0.03 4.63 -3.14
CA THR A 186 0.85 5.18 -2.04
C THR A 186 0.44 6.61 -1.73
N THR A 187 0.29 7.45 -2.77
CA THR A 187 -0.14 8.84 -2.59
C THR A 187 -1.54 8.93 -1.98
N ALA A 188 -2.48 8.07 -2.39
CA ALA A 188 -3.82 8.03 -1.79
C ALA A 188 -3.79 7.64 -0.30
N LEU A 189 -2.97 6.65 0.08
CA LEU A 189 -2.78 6.29 1.50
C LEU A 189 -2.13 7.44 2.30
N SER A 190 -1.19 8.18 1.70
CA SER A 190 -0.61 9.39 2.33
C SER A 190 -1.68 10.46 2.58
N PHE A 191 -2.55 10.73 1.61
CA PHE A 191 -3.67 11.67 1.80
C PHE A 191 -4.73 11.13 2.80
N ALA A 192 -4.91 9.82 2.90
CA ALA A 192 -5.77 9.24 3.93
C ALA A 192 -5.20 9.47 5.35
N ILE A 193 -3.87 9.41 5.54
CA ILE A 193 -3.24 9.80 6.80
C ILE A 193 -3.47 11.28 7.10
N GLU A 194 -3.35 12.17 6.11
CA GLU A 194 -3.66 13.59 6.29
C GLU A 194 -5.11 13.82 6.71
N ALA A 195 -6.06 13.11 6.09
CA ALA A 195 -7.45 13.18 6.49
C ALA A 195 -7.65 12.78 7.97
N LEU A 196 -6.93 11.77 8.47
CA LEU A 196 -6.94 11.41 9.90
C LEU A 196 -6.33 12.49 10.80
N LEU A 197 -5.28 13.18 10.35
CA LEU A 197 -4.67 14.28 11.09
C LEU A 197 -5.58 15.52 11.19
N GLU A 198 -6.44 15.73 10.20
CA GLU A 198 -7.42 16.81 10.16
C GLU A 198 -8.66 16.53 11.02
N ARG A 199 -8.89 15.29 11.45
CA ARG A 199 -10.05 14.95 12.30
C ARG A 199 -9.96 15.66 13.66
N PRO A 200 -11.10 16.06 14.26
CA PRO A 200 -11.13 16.67 15.59
C PRO A 200 -10.51 15.78 16.67
N HIS A 201 -10.72 14.47 16.57
CA HIS A 201 -10.10 13.48 17.45
C HIS A 201 -8.89 12.87 16.76
N PHE A 202 -7.71 13.04 17.38
CA PHE A 202 -6.48 12.38 16.95
C PHE A 202 -6.49 10.91 17.36
N ASP A 203 -6.39 9.99 16.39
CA ASP A 203 -6.33 8.55 16.64
C ASP A 203 -5.00 7.97 16.12
N ALA A 204 -4.05 7.82 17.04
CA ALA A 204 -2.74 7.30 16.71
C ALA A 204 -2.77 5.85 16.22
N LYS A 205 -3.71 5.02 16.70
CA LYS A 205 -3.79 3.61 16.29
C LYS A 205 -4.22 3.50 14.83
N SER A 206 -5.20 4.30 14.40
CA SER A 206 -5.65 4.31 13.01
C SER A 206 -4.53 4.74 12.05
N ILE A 207 -3.81 5.83 12.35
CA ILE A 207 -2.68 6.27 11.52
C ILE A 207 -1.59 5.18 11.48
N SER A 208 -1.27 4.60 12.63
CA SER A 208 -0.25 3.55 12.75
C SER A 208 -0.55 2.34 11.86
N ARG A 209 -1.81 1.92 11.77
CA ARG A 209 -2.23 0.80 10.90
C ARG A 209 -2.13 1.12 9.41
N ILE A 210 -2.40 2.36 8.99
CA ILE A 210 -2.18 2.76 7.59
C ILE A 210 -0.69 2.73 7.26
N ILE A 211 0.17 3.19 8.18
CA ILE A 211 1.63 3.12 8.02
C ILE A 211 2.11 1.67 7.93
N ASP A 212 1.56 0.76 8.74
CA ASP A 212 1.89 -0.68 8.65
C ASP A 212 1.57 -1.24 7.27
N VAL A 213 0.36 -0.99 6.75
CA VAL A 213 -0.03 -1.44 5.41
C VAL A 213 0.85 -0.81 4.33
N LEU A 214 1.21 0.48 4.44
CA LEU A 214 2.14 1.17 3.54
C LEU A 214 3.52 0.50 3.52
N GLU A 215 4.07 0.20 4.70
CA GLU A 215 5.40 -0.40 4.83
C GLU A 215 5.41 -1.85 4.36
N GLU A 216 4.38 -2.63 4.66
CA GLU A 216 4.36 -4.06 4.31
C GLU A 216 4.07 -4.33 2.83
N HIS A 217 3.34 -3.44 2.15
CA HIS A 217 2.82 -3.72 0.82
C HIS A 217 3.40 -2.79 -0.27
N PRO A 218 2.93 -1.55 -0.46
CA PRO A 218 3.36 -0.75 -1.61
C PRO A 218 4.83 -0.34 -1.59
N LEU A 219 5.49 -0.35 -0.42
CA LEU A 219 6.90 0.03 -0.29
C LEU A 219 7.89 -1.13 -0.37
N GLN A 220 7.44 -2.38 -0.31
CA GLN A 220 8.31 -3.57 -0.33
C GLN A 220 8.12 -4.43 -1.58
N ASP A 221 7.02 -4.24 -2.32
CA ASP A 221 6.80 -4.99 -3.56
C ASP A 221 7.79 -4.57 -4.66
N HIS A 222 7.95 -5.42 -5.67
CA HIS A 222 8.89 -5.25 -6.79
C HIS A 222 8.64 -3.95 -7.59
N PHE A 223 7.41 -3.42 -7.56
CA PHE A 223 7.03 -2.18 -8.23
C PHE A 223 7.04 -0.94 -7.34
N SER A 224 7.50 -1.08 -6.08
CA SER A 224 7.85 0.05 -5.21
C SER A 224 8.93 0.94 -5.83
N ILE A 225 9.65 0.47 -6.84
CA ILE A 225 10.59 1.31 -7.62
C ILE A 225 9.91 2.56 -8.21
N GLY A 226 8.68 2.43 -8.71
CA GLY A 226 7.89 3.58 -9.20
C GLY A 226 7.42 4.52 -8.09
N VAL A 227 7.47 4.09 -6.83
CA VAL A 227 7.24 4.95 -5.66
C VAL A 227 8.56 5.63 -5.27
N ARG A 228 9.63 4.86 -5.10
CA ARG A 228 10.94 5.34 -4.61
C ARG A 228 11.61 6.31 -5.58
N ASN A 229 11.44 6.11 -6.88
CA ASN A 229 12.06 6.94 -7.92
C ASN A 229 11.17 8.12 -8.32
N ASN A 230 10.04 8.30 -7.63
CA ASN A 230 9.12 9.39 -7.87
C ASN A 230 9.28 10.44 -6.78
N PRO A 231 10.00 11.56 -7.04
CA PRO A 231 10.23 12.57 -6.02
C PRO A 231 8.92 13.14 -5.49
N VAL A 232 7.89 13.29 -6.32
CA VAL A 232 6.58 13.80 -5.88
C VAL A 232 5.90 12.85 -4.87
N VAL A 233 6.00 11.54 -5.10
CA VAL A 233 5.42 10.55 -4.16
C VAL A 233 6.24 10.51 -2.87
N VAL A 234 7.57 10.49 -2.97
CA VAL A 234 8.48 10.49 -1.81
C VAL A 234 8.31 11.77 -0.99
N ASP A 235 8.25 12.93 -1.61
CA ASP A 235 8.03 14.22 -0.94
C ASP A 235 6.67 14.24 -0.25
N LYS A 236 5.62 13.74 -0.91
CA LYS A 236 4.30 13.65 -0.30
C LYS A 236 4.30 12.74 0.92
N LEU A 237 4.91 11.55 0.82
CA LEU A 237 4.97 10.58 1.90
C LEU A 237 5.82 11.11 3.07
N THR A 238 6.99 11.69 2.80
CA THR A 238 7.84 12.28 3.84
C THR A 238 7.19 13.49 4.50
N SER A 239 6.46 14.31 3.74
CA SER A 239 5.69 15.44 4.27
C SER A 239 4.62 15.00 5.27
N VAL A 240 3.81 13.98 4.93
CA VAL A 240 2.78 13.51 5.86
C VAL A 240 3.39 12.83 7.09
N LEU A 241 4.49 12.09 6.94
CA LEU A 241 5.21 11.50 8.09
C LEU A 241 5.75 12.59 9.02
N SER A 242 6.29 13.67 8.46
CA SER A 242 6.72 14.83 9.25
C SER A 242 5.55 15.51 9.97
N ALA A 243 4.37 15.60 9.34
CA ALA A 243 3.18 16.10 10.00
C ALA A 243 2.74 15.22 11.18
N VAL A 244 2.83 13.89 11.05
CA VAL A 244 2.59 12.93 12.14
C VAL A 244 3.59 13.14 13.28
N GLN A 245 4.89 13.26 12.99
CA GLN A 245 5.92 13.52 13.99
C GLN A 245 5.65 14.83 14.74
N LYS A 246 5.33 15.91 14.02
CA LYS A 246 5.02 17.21 14.61
C LYS A 246 3.77 17.13 15.51
N LYS A 247 2.73 16.45 15.05
CA LYS A 247 1.48 16.27 15.81
C LYS A 247 1.74 15.52 17.11
N THR A 248 2.40 14.37 17.04
CA THR A 248 2.71 13.53 18.21
C THR A 248 3.65 14.21 19.20
N ALA A 249 4.65 14.96 18.73
CA ALA A 249 5.57 15.73 19.58
C ALA A 249 4.89 16.91 20.29
N SER A 250 3.80 17.44 19.74
CA SER A 250 3.05 18.55 20.34
C SER A 250 2.07 18.15 21.45
N LEU A 251 1.90 16.84 21.69
CA LEU A 251 0.99 16.34 22.72
C LEU A 251 1.58 16.57 24.12
N GLN A 252 0.81 17.21 25.01
CA GLN A 252 1.25 17.52 26.37
C GLN A 252 1.45 16.27 27.24
N ALA A 253 0.66 15.22 27.01
CA ALA A 253 0.72 13.94 27.71
C ALA A 253 0.55 12.78 26.72
N PRO A 254 1.59 12.39 25.97
CA PRO A 254 1.49 11.36 24.94
C PRO A 254 1.27 9.98 25.55
N SER A 255 0.25 9.28 25.05
CA SER A 255 0.01 7.87 25.37
C SER A 255 1.11 6.97 24.77
N GLN A 256 1.13 5.69 25.16
CA GLN A 256 2.03 4.71 24.54
C GLN A 256 1.80 4.58 23.03
N ALA A 257 0.55 4.65 22.57
CA ALA A 257 0.22 4.56 21.15
C ALA A 257 0.76 5.78 20.37
N ASP A 258 0.74 6.97 20.97
CA ASP A 258 1.28 8.19 20.34
C ASP A 258 2.80 8.10 20.16
N LYS A 259 3.50 7.58 21.18
CA LYS A 259 4.96 7.36 21.12
C LYS A 259 5.31 6.32 20.07
N GLN A 260 4.60 5.19 20.04
CA GLN A 260 4.80 4.15 19.03
C GLN A 260 4.55 4.67 17.61
N LEU A 261 3.52 5.51 17.42
CA LEU A 261 3.27 6.15 16.14
C LEU A 261 4.40 7.12 15.76
N HIS A 262 4.89 7.92 16.71
CA HIS A 262 6.01 8.82 16.48
C HIS A 262 7.26 8.06 15.99
N ASP A 263 7.66 7.03 16.73
CA ASP A 263 8.84 6.21 16.42
C ASP A 263 8.69 5.52 15.05
N LYS A 264 7.48 5.02 14.75
CA LYS A 264 7.17 4.39 13.45
C LYS A 264 7.27 5.39 12.30
N ALA A 265 6.71 6.60 12.48
CA ALA A 265 6.79 7.66 11.47
C ALA A 265 8.24 8.11 11.25
N ASP A 266 9.04 8.24 12.31
CA ASP A 266 10.45 8.61 12.25
C ASP A 266 11.32 7.56 11.55
N LEU A 267 11.10 6.29 11.88
CA LEU A 267 11.81 5.19 11.23
C LEU A 267 11.53 5.16 9.72
N LEU A 268 10.26 5.28 9.32
CA LEU A 268 9.90 5.26 7.90
C LEU A 268 10.42 6.50 7.16
N TYR A 269 10.31 7.68 7.78
CA TYR A 269 10.84 8.93 7.22
C TYR A 269 12.35 8.82 6.95
N THR A 270 13.11 8.29 7.92
CA THR A 270 14.56 8.09 7.80
C THR A 270 14.91 7.08 6.71
N LYS A 271 14.19 5.95 6.61
CA LYS A 271 14.37 4.96 5.54
C LYS A 271 14.20 5.57 4.15
N LEU A 272 13.18 6.42 3.96
CA LEU A 272 12.90 7.05 2.67
C LEU A 272 13.98 8.07 2.28
N LYS A 273 14.46 8.88 3.24
CA LYS A 273 15.55 9.84 2.99
C LYS A 273 16.87 9.17 2.64
N ASN A 274 17.24 8.12 3.36
CA ASN A 274 18.50 7.42 3.11
C ASN A 274 18.48 6.68 1.76
N SER A 275 17.35 6.08 1.40
CA SER A 275 17.17 5.43 0.08
C SER A 275 17.34 6.41 -1.08
N SER A 276 16.94 7.67 -0.90
CA SER A 276 17.10 8.73 -1.91
C SER A 276 18.57 9.19 -2.07
N GLN A 277 19.40 9.03 -1.04
CA GLN A 277 20.81 9.43 -1.07
C GLN A 277 21.72 8.38 -1.72
N ASP A 278 21.45 7.09 -1.51
CA ASP A 278 22.27 6.02 -2.09
C ASP A 278 22.14 5.93 -3.61
N GLU A 279 20.98 6.27 -4.19
CA GLU A 279 20.81 6.32 -5.64
C GLU A 279 21.55 7.50 -6.30
N SER A 280 21.63 8.65 -5.62
CA SER A 280 22.35 9.83 -6.13
C SER A 280 23.86 9.59 -6.30
N LYS A 281 24.44 8.67 -5.52
CA LYS A 281 25.86 8.26 -5.61
C LYS A 281 26.12 7.27 -6.74
N LEU A 282 25.13 6.45 -7.10
CA LEU A 282 25.26 5.47 -8.19
C LEU A 282 25.12 6.09 -9.58
N THR A 283 24.45 7.24 -9.71
CA THR A 283 24.30 7.97 -10.98
C THR A 283 25.43 8.95 -11.29
N MET A 284 26.37 9.15 -10.37
CA MET A 284 27.56 10.02 -10.57
C MET A 284 28.88 9.21 -10.67
N GLY A 285 28.79 7.90 -10.90
CA GLY A 285 29.93 7.00 -11.12
C GLY A 285 30.09 6.59 -12.57
#